data_AF-A0A9D9GFI3-F1
#
_entry.id   AF-A0A9D9GFI3-F1
#
_cell.length_a   1.000
_cell.length_b   1.000
_cell.length_c   1.000
_cell.angle_alpha   90.00
_cell.angle_beta   90.00
_cell.angle_gamma   90.00
#
_symmetry.space_group_name_H-M   'P 1'
#
loop_
_entity.id
_entity.type
_entity.pdbx_description
1 polymer ?
#
loop_
_entity_poly.entity_id
_entity_poly.type
_entity_poly.pdbx_seq_one_letter_code
_entity_poly.pdbx_strand_id
1 'polypeptide(L)'
;IPLLFEFKNISKVMSGTSVECYVVTKEKKNVITVPNSAIAEDQGVAQVFVKKHEDAFKKQFVTLGETDGERTEIIEGLHSGDIVAISDVARLHLASSSNAIPAHTHNH
;
A
#
# COMPACT_ATOMS: atom_id res chain seq x y z
N ILE A 1 -29.56 -1.97 14.21
CA ILE A 1 -30.00 -1.23 12.99
C ILE A 1 -29.15 -1.76 11.84
N PRO A 2 -29.73 -2.35 10.78
CA PRO A 2 -28.95 -2.80 9.63
C PRO A 2 -28.48 -1.60 8.79
N LEU A 3 -27.28 -1.70 8.23
CA LEU A 3 -26.74 -0.72 7.28
C LEU A 3 -26.89 -1.28 5.86
N LEU A 4 -27.61 -0.55 5.00
CA LEU A 4 -27.84 -0.91 3.61
C LEU A 4 -26.99 0.00 2.72
N PHE A 5 -26.19 -0.59 1.82
CA PHE A 5 -25.46 0.14 0.79
C PHE A 5 -26.14 -0.09 -0.56
N GLU A 6 -26.37 1.00 -1.30
CA GLU A 6 -26.89 0.96 -2.66
C GLU A 6 -25.93 1.72 -3.57
N PHE A 7 -25.59 1.12 -4.71
CA PHE A 7 -24.79 1.75 -5.73
C PHE A 7 -25.39 1.46 -7.11
N LYS A 8 -25.23 2.39 -8.03
CA LYS A 8 -25.64 2.18 -9.41
C LYS A 8 -24.74 1.12 -10.04
N ASN A 9 -25.32 0.01 -10.48
CA ASN A 9 -24.58 -1.08 -11.11
C ASN A 9 -24.16 -0.74 -12.57
N ILE A 10 -23.31 0.28 -12.72
CA ILE A 10 -22.80 0.74 -14.03
C ILE A 10 -21.80 -0.23 -14.66
N SER A 11 -21.12 -1.04 -13.84
CA SER A 11 -20.03 -1.94 -14.27
C SER A 11 -20.50 -3.38 -14.50
N LYS A 12 -21.81 -3.65 -14.48
CA LYS A 12 -22.40 -5.01 -14.59
C LYS A 12 -21.83 -5.98 -13.55
N VAL A 13 -21.62 -5.50 -12.33
CA VAL A 13 -21.26 -6.33 -11.17
C VAL A 13 -22.31 -7.44 -11.03
N MET A 14 -21.85 -8.69 -11.01
CA MET A 14 -22.72 -9.85 -10.96
C MET A 14 -23.23 -10.08 -9.54
N SER A 15 -24.41 -10.70 -9.42
CA SER A 15 -24.89 -11.15 -8.12
C SER A 15 -23.92 -12.19 -7.54
N GLY A 16 -23.64 -12.08 -6.25
CA GLY A 16 -22.66 -12.92 -5.56
C GLY A 16 -21.21 -12.43 -5.64
N THR A 17 -20.93 -11.32 -6.33
CA THR A 17 -19.61 -10.68 -6.26
C THR A 17 -19.38 -10.08 -4.87
N SER A 18 -18.24 -10.41 -4.27
CA SER A 18 -17.78 -9.76 -3.03
C SER A 18 -17.50 -8.28 -3.30
N VAL A 19 -17.98 -7.41 -2.41
CA VAL A 19 -17.69 -5.98 -2.42
C VAL A 19 -17.07 -5.59 -1.10
N GLU A 20 -16.18 -4.61 -1.14
CA GLU A 20 -15.61 -4.01 0.05
C GLU A 20 -16.16 -2.59 0.18
N CYS A 21 -16.76 -2.30 1.33
CA CYS A 21 -17.41 -1.02 1.61
C CYS A 21 -16.73 -0.39 2.82
N TYR A 22 -16.34 0.87 2.70
CA TYR A 22 -15.73 1.63 3.77
C TYR A 22 -16.70 2.71 4.27
N VAL A 23 -16.77 2.89 5.59
CA VAL A 23 -17.56 3.95 6.23
C VAL A 23 -16.64 4.74 7.14
N VAL A 24 -16.36 5.98 6.74
CA VAL A 24 -15.58 6.89 7.58
C VAL A 24 -16.49 7.44 8.67
N THR A 25 -16.22 7.06 9.91
CA THR A 25 -17.04 7.47 11.08
C THR A 25 -16.46 8.68 11.82
N LYS A 26 -15.16 8.93 11.66
CA LYS A 26 -14.44 10.02 12.28
C LYS A 26 -13.26 10.45 11.42
N GLU A 27 -13.05 11.75 11.32
CA GLU A 27 -11.85 12.31 10.68
C GLU A 27 -10.73 12.45 11.71
N LYS A 28 -9.51 12.02 11.34
CA LYS A 28 -8.28 12.30 12.07
C LYS A 28 -7.49 13.36 11.33
N LYS A 29 -7.09 14.42 12.04
CA LYS A 29 -6.25 15.49 11.50
C LYS A 29 -4.80 15.29 11.91
N ASN A 30 -3.89 15.88 11.13
CA ASN A 30 -2.44 15.87 11.39
C ASN A 30 -1.83 14.46 11.40
N VAL A 31 -2.32 13.58 10.51
CA VAL A 31 -1.78 12.23 10.30
C VAL A 31 -1.11 12.13 8.93
N ILE A 32 -0.09 11.29 8.81
CA ILE A 32 0.51 10.95 7.52
C ILE A 32 -0.37 9.88 6.89
N THR A 33 -0.77 10.09 5.64
CA THR A 33 -1.47 9.07 4.85
C THR A 33 -0.77 8.89 3.51
N VAL A 34 -0.84 7.68 2.98
CA VAL A 34 -0.42 7.37 1.60
C VAL A 34 -1.58 6.70 0.86
N PRO A 35 -1.66 6.82 -0.48
CA PRO A 35 -2.58 6.00 -1.27
C PRO A 35 -2.33 4.52 -1.02
N ASN A 36 -3.38 3.70 -1.00
CA ASN A 36 -3.25 2.25 -0.81
C ASN A 36 -2.36 1.59 -1.89
N SER A 37 -2.35 2.15 -3.11
CA SER A 37 -1.47 1.68 -4.19
C SER A 37 0.04 1.90 -3.94
N ALA A 38 0.40 2.74 -2.96
CA ALA A 38 1.80 2.99 -2.58
C ALA A 38 2.37 1.92 -1.63
N ILE A 39 1.50 1.11 -1.03
CA ILE A 39 1.86 0.12 0.00
C ILE A 39 2.10 -1.23 -0.67
N ALA A 40 3.27 -1.79 -0.43
CA ALA A 40 3.55 -3.19 -0.66
C ALA A 40 3.50 -3.95 0.67
N GLU A 41 3.07 -5.19 0.64
CA GLU A 41 3.11 -6.08 1.79
C GLU A 41 3.81 -7.38 1.42
N ASP A 42 4.70 -7.85 2.28
CA ASP A 42 5.36 -9.15 2.14
C ASP A 42 5.35 -9.86 3.49
N GLN A 43 4.74 -11.05 3.54
CA GLN A 43 4.59 -11.88 4.74
C GLN A 43 4.04 -11.11 5.97
N GLY A 44 3.06 -10.21 5.76
CA GLY A 44 2.47 -9.40 6.84
C GLY A 44 3.26 -8.15 7.21
N VAL A 45 4.37 -7.85 6.51
CA VAL A 45 5.19 -6.66 6.75
C VAL A 45 4.92 -5.62 5.67
N ALA A 46 4.39 -4.47 6.08
CA ALA A 46 4.09 -3.35 5.20
C ALA A 46 5.34 -2.50 4.92
N GLN A 47 5.46 -2.07 3.67
CA GLN A 47 6.57 -1.25 3.20
C GLN A 47 6.14 -0.32 2.06
N VAL A 48 6.81 0.81 1.97
CA VAL A 48 6.67 1.79 0.89
C VAL A 48 8.04 2.06 0.26
N PHE A 49 8.05 2.67 -0.93
CA PHE A 49 9.27 3.06 -1.62
C PHE A 49 9.43 4.58 -1.62
N VAL A 50 10.36 5.07 -0.80
CA VAL A 50 10.63 6.51 -0.65
C VAL A 50 11.70 6.94 -1.64
N LYS A 51 11.42 7.99 -2.42
CA LYS A 51 12.35 8.59 -3.37
C LYS A 51 13.53 9.22 -2.62
N LYS A 52 14.76 8.86 -3.00
CA LYS A 52 16.00 9.48 -2.48
C LYS A 52 16.63 10.43 -3.49
N HIS A 53 16.66 10.03 -4.76
CA HIS A 53 17.12 10.84 -5.90
C HIS A 53 16.20 10.60 -7.10
N GLU A 54 16.48 11.22 -8.24
CA GLU A 54 15.62 11.19 -9.43
C GLU A 54 15.19 9.77 -9.84
N ASP A 55 16.13 8.81 -9.79
CA ASP A 55 15.91 7.40 -10.16
C ASP A 55 16.19 6.39 -9.03
N ALA A 56 16.34 6.84 -7.78
CA ALA A 56 16.68 5.98 -6.66
C ALA A 56 15.56 5.94 -5.62
N PHE A 57 15.04 4.74 -5.37
CA PHE A 57 14.03 4.47 -4.34
C PHE A 57 14.63 3.63 -3.22
N LYS A 58 14.24 3.94 -1.98
CA LYS A 58 14.58 3.15 -0.79
C LYS A 58 13.33 2.45 -0.27
N LYS A 59 13.41 1.14 -0.07
CA LYS A 59 12.41 0.39 0.70
C LYS A 59 12.40 0.90 2.14
N GLN A 60 11.22 1.29 2.62
CA GLN A 60 11.00 1.80 3.95
C GLN A 60 9.86 1.00 4.58
N PHE A 61 10.16 0.31 5.69
CA PHE A 61 9.14 -0.35 6.49
C PHE A 61 8.29 0.68 7.21
N VAL A 62 6.99 0.39 7.30
CA VAL A 62 5.99 1.28 7.89
C VAL A 62 5.04 0.51 8.79
N THR A 63 4.53 1.19 9.81
CA THR A 63 3.43 0.71 10.64
C THR A 63 2.14 1.33 10.13
N LEU A 64 1.19 0.51 9.68
CA LEU A 64 -0.10 0.96 9.14
C LEU A 64 -1.10 1.25 10.28
N GLY A 65 -1.91 2.28 10.11
CA GLY A 65 -3.05 2.62 10.94
C GLY A 65 -4.37 2.34 10.23
N GLU A 66 -5.36 3.22 10.43
CA GLU A 66 -6.68 3.06 9.81
C GLU A 66 -6.65 3.42 8.31
N THR A 67 -7.49 2.74 7.52
CA THR A 67 -7.71 3.05 6.10
C THR A 67 -9.12 3.61 5.91
N ASP A 68 -9.25 4.57 5.00
CA ASP A 68 -10.55 5.09 4.56
C ASP A 68 -11.08 4.38 3.29
N GLY A 69 -10.33 3.37 2.80
CA GLY A 69 -10.61 2.63 1.57
C GLY A 69 -9.81 3.09 0.37
N GLU A 70 -9.30 4.33 0.37
CA GLU A 70 -8.43 4.87 -0.69
C GLU A 70 -7.01 5.13 -0.19
N ARG A 71 -6.90 5.58 1.07
CA ARG A 71 -5.67 5.97 1.73
C ARG A 71 -5.56 5.27 3.08
N THR A 72 -4.33 4.96 3.47
CA THR A 72 -4.00 4.35 4.75
C THR A 72 -3.11 5.27 5.56
N GLU A 73 -3.45 5.41 6.85
CA GLU A 73 -2.64 6.09 7.85
C GLU A 73 -1.30 5.38 8.04
N ILE A 74 -0.21 6.15 8.11
CA ILE A 74 1.12 5.66 8.46
C ILE A 74 1.46 6.17 9.86
N ILE A 75 1.49 5.25 10.83
CA ILE A 75 1.77 5.54 12.24
C ILE A 75 3.28 5.76 12.43
N GLU A 76 4.10 4.95 11.76
CA GLU A 76 5.56 5.01 11.85
C GLU A 76 6.24 4.72 10.50
N GLY A 77 7.46 5.21 10.34
CA GLY A 77 8.33 4.89 9.21
C GLY A 77 8.38 5.93 8.09
N LEU A 78 7.55 6.97 8.14
CA LEU A 78 7.60 8.12 7.23
C LEU A 78 7.60 9.44 7.99
N HIS A 79 8.12 10.48 7.33
CA HIS A 79 8.05 11.86 7.77
C HIS A 79 7.25 12.71 6.79
N SER A 80 6.70 13.83 7.28
CA SER A 80 6.04 14.79 6.41
C SER A 80 7.02 15.32 5.36
N GLY A 81 6.60 15.32 4.09
CA GLY A 81 7.44 15.72 2.96
C GLY A 81 8.15 14.56 2.25
N ASP A 82 8.12 13.33 2.80
CA ASP A 82 8.62 12.15 2.07
C ASP A 82 7.80 11.92 0.79
N ILE A 83 8.51 11.68 -0.31
CA ILE A 83 7.90 11.38 -1.61
C ILE A 83 7.89 9.86 -1.79
N VAL A 84 6.70 9.27 -1.91
CA VAL A 84 6.51 7.83 -2.10
C VAL A 84 6.13 7.50 -3.55
N ALA A 85 6.60 6.35 -4.03
CA ALA A 85 6.15 5.82 -5.32
C ALA A 85 4.70 5.33 -5.23
N ILE A 86 3.87 5.70 -6.22
CA ILE A 86 2.43 5.34 -6.29
C ILE A 86 2.11 4.42 -7.48
N SER A 87 3.03 4.35 -8.45
CA SER A 87 2.97 3.53 -9.66
C SER A 87 4.19 2.60 -9.69
N ASP A 88 4.05 1.40 -10.23
CA ASP A 88 5.11 0.38 -10.31
C ASP A 88 5.66 -0.14 -8.96
N VAL A 89 4.91 0.05 -7.87
CA VAL A 89 5.28 -0.45 -6.53
C VAL A 89 5.54 -1.96 -6.53
N ALA A 90 4.72 -2.74 -7.25
CA ALA A 90 4.93 -4.17 -7.41
C ALA A 90 6.29 -4.51 -8.08
N ARG A 91 6.69 -3.73 -9.10
CA ARG A 91 7.97 -3.92 -9.79
C ARG A 91 9.15 -3.51 -8.90
N LEU A 92 9.04 -2.41 -8.16
CA LEU A 92 10.05 -2.00 -7.17
C LEU A 92 10.19 -3.02 -6.05
N HIS A 93 9.08 -3.59 -5.60
CA HIS A 93 9.07 -4.66 -4.62
C HIS A 93 9.85 -5.88 -5.11
N LEU A 94 9.51 -6.41 -6.29
CA LEU A 94 10.22 -7.53 -6.91
C LEU A 94 11.71 -7.25 -7.12
N ALA A 95 12.08 -6.08 -7.66
CA ALA A 95 13.47 -5.70 -7.88
C ALA A 95 14.26 -5.65 -6.55
N SER A 96 13.64 -5.14 -5.48
CA SER A 96 14.28 -5.11 -4.17
C SER A 96 14.45 -6.50 -3.53
N SER A 97 13.56 -7.44 -3.84
CA SER A 97 13.61 -8.81 -3.35
C SER A 97 14.64 -9.66 -4.12
N SER A 98 14.84 -9.40 -5.42
CA SER A 98 15.89 -10.07 -6.22
C SER A 98 17.32 -9.69 -5.85
N ASN A 99 17.54 -8.53 -5.22
CA ASN A 99 18.87 -8.15 -4.72
C ASN A 99 19.29 -8.93 -3.45
N ALA A 100 18.44 -9.82 -2.92
CA ALA A 100 18.78 -10.75 -1.85
C ALA A 100 19.20 -12.13 -2.40
N ILE A 101 20.51 -12.24 -2.74
CA ILE A 101 21.37 -13.44 -2.84
C ILE A 101 20.95 -14.61 -3.77
N PRO A 102 21.81 -14.99 -4.75
CA PRO A 102 21.97 -16.39 -5.14
C PRO A 102 23.06 -17.05 -4.27
N ALA A 103 22.64 -17.73 -3.20
CA ALA A 103 23.48 -18.65 -2.45
C ALA A 103 23.31 -20.06 -3.00
N HIS A 104 23.56 -20.27 -4.29
CA HIS A 104 23.85 -21.60 -4.82
C HIS A 104 24.95 -21.47 -5.88
N THR A 105 26.19 -21.62 -5.40
CA THR A 105 27.34 -21.98 -6.23
C THR A 105 27.15 -23.43 -6.67
N HIS A 106 26.82 -23.66 -7.93
CA HIS A 106 27.18 -24.90 -8.59
C HIS A 106 28.45 -24.63 -9.39
N ASN A 107 29.58 -24.96 -8.78
CA ASN A 107 30.85 -25.11 -9.47
C ASN A 107 30.78 -26.43 -10.25
N HIS A 108 31.07 -26.39 -11.55
CA HIS A 108 31.31 -27.60 -12.35
C HIS A 108 32.60 -28.30 -11.90
#